data_AF-A0ABD5N2X5-F1
#
_entry.id   AF-A0ABD5N2X5-F1
#
_cell.length_a   1.000
_cell.length_b   1.000
_cell.length_c   1.000
_cell.angle_alpha   90.00
_cell.angle_beta   90.00
_cell.angle_gamma   90.00
#
_symmetry.space_group_name_H-M   'P 1'
#
loop_
_entity.id
_entity.type
_entity.pdbx_description
1 polymer ?
#
loop_
_entity_poly.entity_id
_entity_poly.type
_entity_poly.pdbx_seq_one_letter_code
_entity_poly.pdbx_strand_id
1 'polypeptide(L)'
;MKGLNLRLTVIILGVLLVVAISYIVIGEFQEKKQQEQLTIYQQGAQYGYEQAVLQIVQQAITCQPVPLFVQNQTINMVAVECLQQG
;
A
#
# COMPACT_ATOMS: atom_id res chain seq x y z
N MET A 1 -48.20 18.96 -32.33
CA MET A 1 -46.77 18.55 -32.33
C MET A 1 -46.04 18.86 -31.00
N LYS A 2 -46.67 18.73 -29.82
CA LYS A 2 -46.00 18.96 -28.51
C LYS A 2 -45.55 17.66 -27.82
N GLY A 3 -46.26 16.54 -28.07
CA GLY A 3 -45.98 15.27 -27.38
C GLY A 3 -44.73 14.51 -27.85
N LEU A 4 -44.27 14.71 -29.09
CA LEU A 4 -43.09 14.00 -29.63
C LEU A 4 -41.78 14.55 -29.02
N ASN A 5 -41.67 15.87 -28.85
CA ASN A 5 -40.50 16.52 -28.25
C ASN A 5 -40.37 16.19 -26.76
N LEU A 6 -41.48 16.11 -26.02
CA LEU A 6 -41.45 15.74 -24.61
C LEU A 6 -40.86 14.34 -24.40
N ARG A 7 -41.24 13.37 -25.24
CA ARG A 7 -40.71 12.00 -25.18
C ARG A 7 -39.22 11.95 -25.50
N LEU A 8 -38.77 12.68 -26.51
CA LEU A 8 -37.35 12.80 -26.86
C LEU A 8 -36.53 13.47 -25.74
N THR A 9 -37.04 14.55 -25.14
CA THR A 9 -36.38 15.22 -24.01
C THR A 9 -36.23 14.28 -22.81
N VAL A 10 -37.25 13.49 -22.47
CA VAL A 10 -37.18 12.52 -21.37
C VAL A 10 -36.17 11.41 -21.66
N ILE A 11 -36.11 10.92 -22.90
CA ILE A 11 -35.13 9.90 -23.31
C ILE A 11 -33.71 10.46 -23.21
N ILE A 12 -33.46 11.66 -23.73
CA ILE A 12 -32.15 12.32 -23.66
C ILE A 12 -31.74 12.56 -22.21
N LEU A 13 -32.65 13.05 -21.37
CA LEU A 13 -32.40 13.25 -19.95
C LEU A 13 -32.05 11.93 -19.24
N GLY A 14 -32.77 10.85 -19.57
CA GLY A 14 -32.49 9.51 -19.02
C GLY A 14 -31.11 8.99 -19.41
N VAL A 15 -30.71 9.14 -20.68
CA VAL A 15 -29.37 8.75 -21.15
C VAL A 15 -28.28 9.54 -20.43
N LEU A 16 -28.46 10.86 -20.29
CA LEU A 16 -27.51 11.73 -19.60
C LEU A 16 -27.34 11.32 -18.13
N LEU A 17 -28.43 10.94 -17.47
CA LEU A 17 -28.43 10.43 -16.09
C LEU A 17 -27.63 9.13 -15.96
N VAL A 18 -27.83 8.18 -16.87
CA VAL A 18 -27.11 6.90 -16.85
C VAL A 18 -25.60 7.11 -17.05
N VAL A 19 -25.21 8.02 -17.95
CA VAL A 19 -23.80 8.37 -18.18
C VAL A 19 -23.18 9.00 -16.93
N ALA A 20 -23.88 9.93 -16.28
CA ALA A 20 -23.39 10.57 -15.06
C ALA A 20 -23.21 9.56 -13.90
N ILE A 21 -24.16 8.65 -13.70
CA ILE A 21 -24.07 7.61 -12.67
C ILE A 21 -22.88 6.68 -12.95
N SER A 22 -22.74 6.26 -14.21
CA SER A 22 -21.65 5.35 -14.61
C SER A 22 -20.27 5.97 -14.37
N TYR A 23 -20.11 7.26 -14.64
CA TYR A 23 -18.86 7.99 -14.39
C TYR A 23 -18.50 8.03 -12.90
N ILE A 24 -19.47 8.35 -12.03
CA ILE A 24 -19.26 8.44 -10.57
C ILE A 24 -18.86 7.08 -9.99
N VAL A 25 -19.57 6.00 -10.37
CA VAL A 25 -19.30 4.65 -9.86
C VAL A 25 -17.90 4.18 -10.22
N ILE A 26 -17.43 4.44 -11.44
CA ILE A 26 -16.08 4.05 -11.86
C ILE A 26 -15.00 4.81 -11.09
N GLY A 27 -15.21 6.10 -10.80
CA GLY A 27 -14.27 6.92 -10.03
C GLY A 27 -14.09 6.41 -8.60
N GLU A 28 -15.19 6.24 -7.87
CA GLU A 28 -15.20 5.75 -6.47
C GLU A 28 -14.57 4.34 -6.37
N PHE A 29 -14.83 3.47 -7.35
CA PHE A 29 -14.30 2.11 -7.35
C PHE A 29 -12.79 2.06 -7.59
N GLN A 30 -12.26 2.94 -8.44
CA GLN A 30 -10.82 3.06 -8.65
C GLN A 30 -10.12 3.64 -7.43
N GLU A 31 -10.71 4.63 -6.78
CA GLU A 31 -10.13 5.27 -5.60
C GLU A 31 -10.02 4.29 -4.42
N LYS A 32 -11.07 3.48 -4.19
CA LYS A 32 -11.06 2.41 -3.17
C LYS A 32 -10.02 1.34 -3.47
N LYS A 33 -9.91 0.90 -4.74
CA LYS A 33 -8.89 -0.09 -5.13
C LYS A 33 -7.48 0.44 -4.98
N GLN A 34 -7.23 1.72 -5.28
CA GLN A 34 -5.92 2.33 -5.07
C GLN A 34 -5.57 2.41 -3.58
N GLN A 35 -6.51 2.80 -2.72
CA GLN A 35 -6.30 2.79 -1.27
C GLN A 35 -6.05 1.38 -0.73
N GLU A 36 -6.78 0.37 -1.20
CA GLU A 36 -6.58 -1.02 -0.80
C GLU A 36 -5.18 -1.51 -1.18
N GLN A 37 -4.73 -1.23 -2.41
CA GLN A 37 -3.38 -1.60 -2.85
C GLN A 37 -2.31 -0.92 -2.00
N LEU A 38 -2.41 0.39 -1.78
CA LEU A 38 -1.46 1.13 -0.93
C LEU A 38 -1.39 0.55 0.48
N THR A 39 -2.53 0.14 1.04
CA THR A 39 -2.60 -0.48 2.36
C THR A 39 -1.88 -1.83 2.38
N ILE A 40 -2.11 -2.68 1.37
CA ILE A 40 -1.43 -3.99 1.24
C ILE A 40 0.07 -3.82 1.06
N TYR A 41 0.51 -2.85 0.24
CA TYR A 41 1.93 -2.55 0.07
C TYR A 41 2.58 -2.07 1.38
N GLN A 42 1.90 -1.20 2.13
CA GLN A 42 2.39 -0.74 3.43
C GLN A 42 2.47 -1.88 4.45
N GLN A 43 1.46 -2.73 4.51
CA GLN A 43 1.46 -3.91 5.38
C GLN A 43 2.57 -4.90 5.01
N GLY A 44 2.76 -5.18 3.72
CA GLY A 44 3.83 -6.07 3.24
C GLY A 44 5.22 -5.52 3.50
N ALA A 45 5.41 -4.21 3.32
CA ALA A 45 6.66 -3.53 3.65
C ALA A 45 6.94 -3.63 5.15
N GLN A 46 5.98 -3.27 6.00
CA GLN A 46 6.12 -3.32 7.46
C GLN A 46 6.45 -4.75 7.95
N TYR A 47 5.75 -5.75 7.43
CA TYR A 47 6.01 -7.16 7.77
C TYR A 47 7.40 -7.62 7.33
N GLY A 48 7.85 -7.22 6.13
CA GLY A 48 9.21 -7.52 5.66
C GLY A 48 10.30 -6.88 6.52
N TYR A 49 10.10 -5.63 6.96
CA TYR A 49 11.01 -4.96 7.88
C TYR A 49 11.05 -5.64 9.24
N GLU A 50 9.91 -6.00 9.83
CA GLU A 50 9.88 -6.73 11.10
C GLU A 50 10.62 -8.07 11.01
N GLN A 51 10.40 -8.84 9.94
CA GLN A 51 11.10 -10.11 9.75
C GLN A 51 12.62 -9.94 9.62
N ALA A 52 13.07 -8.96 8.82
CA ALA A 52 14.49 -8.69 8.65
C ALA A 52 15.13 -8.25 9.98
N VAL A 53 14.47 -7.36 10.72
CA VAL A 53 14.94 -6.91 12.03
C VAL A 53 15.01 -8.08 13.01
N LEU A 54 13.98 -8.93 13.08
CA LEU A 54 13.98 -10.11 13.95
C LEU A 54 15.13 -11.06 13.65
N GLN A 55 15.42 -11.32 12.37
CA GLN A 55 16.56 -12.17 11.97
C GLN A 55 17.89 -11.55 12.40
N ILE A 56 18.08 -10.25 12.17
CA ILE A 56 19.30 -9.54 12.57
C ILE A 56 19.47 -9.57 14.09
N VAL A 57 18.39 -9.35 14.85
CA VAL A 57 18.41 -9.42 16.32
C VAL A 57 18.75 -10.83 16.79
N GLN A 58 18.12 -11.86 16.24
CA GLN A 58 18.41 -13.26 16.58
C GLN A 58 19.87 -13.64 16.29
N GLN A 59 20.49 -13.09 15.27
CA GLN A 59 21.91 -13.31 15.01
C GLN A 59 22.78 -12.47 15.94
N ALA A 60 22.39 -11.23 16.24
CA ALA A 60 23.16 -10.33 17.10
C ALA A 60 23.24 -10.82 18.56
N ILE A 61 22.19 -11.48 19.07
CA ILE A 61 22.18 -12.09 20.42
C ILE A 61 23.12 -13.31 20.54
N THR A 62 23.59 -13.88 19.43
CA THR A 62 24.59 -14.97 19.46
C THR A 62 26.02 -14.47 19.72
N CYS A 63 26.18 -13.17 19.99
CA CYS A 63 27.46 -12.50 20.19
C CYS A 63 28.44 -12.65 19.02
N GLN A 64 27.94 -13.02 17.83
CA GLN A 64 28.69 -12.99 16.59
C GLN A 64 28.41 -11.69 15.84
N PRO A 65 29.43 -11.05 15.25
CA PRO A 65 29.24 -9.83 14.47
C PRO A 65 28.38 -10.13 13.24
N VAL A 66 27.25 -9.44 13.12
CA VAL A 66 26.34 -9.53 11.98
C VAL A 66 26.69 -8.42 10.99
N PRO A 67 27.25 -8.73 9.81
CA PRO A 67 27.59 -7.73 8.81
C PRO A 67 26.33 -7.23 8.11
N LEU A 68 25.96 -5.97 8.34
CA LEU A 68 24.93 -5.28 7.58
C LEU A 68 25.53 -4.45 6.48
N PHE A 69 25.02 -4.62 5.26
CA PHE A 69 25.38 -3.80 4.11
C PHE A 69 24.39 -2.65 3.96
N VAL A 70 24.84 -1.42 4.16
CA VAL A 70 24.00 -0.21 4.03
C VAL A 70 24.64 0.76 3.05
N GLN A 71 23.96 0.97 1.92
CA GLN A 71 24.23 1.95 0.83
C GLN A 71 25.60 1.89 0.12
N ASN A 72 26.71 1.59 0.81
CA ASN A 72 27.99 1.12 0.25
C ASN A 72 29.00 0.73 1.36
N GLN A 73 28.53 0.53 2.59
CA GLN A 73 29.36 0.32 3.77
C GLN A 73 28.89 -0.94 4.49
N THR A 74 29.84 -1.76 4.93
CA THR A 74 29.56 -2.93 5.77
C THR A 74 29.75 -2.52 7.23
N ILE A 75 28.68 -2.56 8.01
CA ILE A 75 28.68 -2.28 9.45
C ILE A 75 28.50 -3.60 10.18
N ASN A 76 29.42 -3.94 11.08
CA ASN A 76 29.29 -5.12 11.93
C ASN A 76 28.51 -4.75 13.17
N MET A 77 27.35 -5.36 13.37
CA MET A 77 26.53 -5.15 14.55
C MET A 77 26.68 -6.32 15.53
N VAL A 78 26.71 -6.00 16.82
CA VAL A 78 26.73 -6.98 17.92
C VAL A 78 25.79 -6.48 19.01
N ALA A 79 25.11 -7.39 19.71
CA ALA A 79 24.24 -6.99 20.81
C ALA A 79 25.06 -6.36 21.94
N VAL A 80 24.55 -5.26 22.51
CA VAL A 80 25.25 -4.50 23.56
C VAL A 80 25.48 -5.35 24.81
N GLU A 81 24.60 -6.30 25.09
CA GLU A 81 24.74 -7.30 26.16
C GLU A 81 26.00 -8.17 26.00
N CYS A 82 26.46 -8.42 24.78
CA CYS A 82 27.70 -9.16 24.52
C CYS A 82 28.95 -8.30 24.76
N LEU A 83 28.84 -6.97 24.70
CA LEU A 83 29.92 -6.04 25.04
C LEU A 83 30.06 -5.83 26.56
N GLN A 84 29.00 -6.10 27.33
CA GLN A 84 28.98 -5.96 28.78
C GLN A 84 29.52 -7.19 29.53
N GLN A 85 29.80 -8.30 28.83
CA GLN A 85 30.41 -9.50 29.40
C GLN A 85 31.96 -9.52 29.29
N GLY A 86 32.56 -8.41 28.82
CA GLY A 86 34.01 -8.21 28.72
C GLY A 86 34.60 -7.50 29.92
#